data_AF-A0A4D4L5R1-F1
#
_entry.id   AF-A0A4D4L5R1-F1
#
_cell.length_a   1.000
_cell.length_b   1.000
_cell.length_c   1.000
_cell.angle_alpha   90.00
_cell.angle_beta   90.00
_cell.angle_gamma   90.00
#
_symmetry.space_group_name_H-M   'P 1'
#
loop_
_entity.id
_entity.type
_entity.pdbx_description
1 polymer ?
#
loop_
_entity_poly.entity_id
_entity_poly.type
_entity_poly.pdbx_seq_one_letter_code
_entity_poly.pdbx_strand_id
1 'polypeptide(L)'
;MRERIEMLLDPDTPFLELSPLAGWGSDYPVGASIVTGIGVISGVECLISANDPTVRGGASNPWTLKKALRAHEIARANRLPLVSLVESGGADLPSQKEIFIPGGAMFRDLTRLSADGIPTIAVVFGNSTAGGAYIPGMSDHVIMVKERSKVFLGGPPLVKMATGEESDDESLGGAEMHARTSGLADYFATDEPDALRQARRVVARLNWGKAHPDPGPAEPPKYDAEELLGIVPSDLKVPFDPREVIARIVDGSDFDEFKPLYGRSLATGWAALHGYPVGVLANAQGCCSARSPRRPRSSSSSPTSATSRCSSCTTPPATWSAATTSRAGSSSTAP
;
A
#
# COMPACT_ATOMS: atom_id res chain seq x y z
N MET A 1 -16.74 -1.54 10.62
CA MET A 1 -15.63 -1.88 9.68
C MET A 1 -14.50 -2.66 10.34
N ARG A 2 -13.94 -2.25 11.49
CA ARG A 2 -12.86 -3.01 12.17
C ARG A 2 -13.22 -4.47 12.45
N GLU A 3 -14.46 -4.74 12.87
CA GLU A 3 -14.99 -6.11 13.02
C GLU A 3 -14.95 -6.92 11.71
N ARG A 4 -15.22 -6.29 10.55
CA ARG A 4 -15.12 -6.96 9.24
C ARG A 4 -13.67 -7.28 8.88
N ILE A 5 -12.73 -6.41 9.23
CA ILE A 5 -11.30 -6.68 9.06
C ILE A 5 -10.91 -7.85 9.96
N GLU A 6 -11.28 -7.84 11.23
CA GLU A 6 -10.99 -8.93 12.17
C GLU A 6 -11.54 -10.28 11.69
N MET A 7 -12.79 -10.33 11.22
CA MET A 7 -13.39 -11.54 10.63
C MET A 7 -12.73 -11.98 9.31
N LEU A 8 -12.12 -11.06 8.57
CA LEU A 8 -11.43 -11.35 7.31
C LEU A 8 -10.05 -11.98 7.54
N LEU A 9 -9.35 -11.52 8.57
CA LEU A 9 -7.99 -11.94 8.88
C LEU A 9 -7.92 -13.40 9.36
N ASP A 10 -6.75 -13.99 9.20
CA ASP A 10 -6.46 -15.28 9.82
C ASP A 10 -6.40 -15.14 11.35
N PRO A 11 -6.96 -16.10 12.11
CA PRO A 11 -6.88 -16.08 13.57
C PRO A 11 -5.43 -15.94 14.06
N ASP A 12 -5.24 -15.17 15.12
CA ASP A 12 -3.95 -14.93 15.78
C ASP A 12 -2.85 -14.30 14.88
N THR A 13 -3.23 -13.67 13.76
CA THR A 13 -2.29 -12.94 12.90
C THR A 13 -2.30 -11.44 13.18
N PRO A 14 -1.14 -10.76 13.02
CA PRO A 14 -1.06 -9.32 13.27
C PRO A 14 -1.76 -8.51 12.18
N PHE A 15 -2.23 -7.32 12.55
CA PHE A 15 -2.70 -6.30 11.62
C PHE A 15 -1.87 -5.03 11.78
N LEU A 16 -1.09 -4.69 10.75
CA LEU A 16 -0.32 -3.45 10.70
C LEU A 16 -1.19 -2.32 10.12
N GLU A 17 -1.85 -1.57 11.00
CA GLU A 17 -2.67 -0.42 10.59
C GLU A 17 -1.80 0.72 10.06
N LEU A 18 -2.22 1.31 8.93
CA LEU A 18 -1.53 2.40 8.26
C LEU A 18 -2.24 3.72 8.52
N SER A 19 -1.45 4.73 8.92
CA SER A 19 -1.92 6.11 9.12
C SER A 19 -3.22 6.23 9.96
N PRO A 20 -3.28 5.67 11.19
CA PRO A 20 -4.45 5.76 12.05
C PRO A 20 -4.80 7.23 12.40
N LEU A 21 -3.78 8.09 12.49
CA LEU A 21 -3.93 9.53 12.78
C LEU A 21 -4.23 10.39 11.54
N ALA A 22 -4.56 9.81 10.39
CA ALA A 22 -4.90 10.60 9.20
C ALA A 22 -6.04 11.58 9.48
N GLY A 23 -5.89 12.83 9.07
CA GLY A 23 -6.87 13.90 9.37
C GLY A 23 -6.70 14.57 10.74
N TRP A 24 -5.79 14.10 11.60
CA TRP A 24 -5.48 14.78 12.87
C TRP A 24 -5.04 16.23 12.64
N GLY A 25 -5.65 17.16 13.38
CA GLY A 25 -5.39 18.61 13.22
C GLY A 25 -6.05 19.25 12.00
N SER A 26 -6.95 18.55 11.31
CA SER A 26 -7.78 19.10 10.23
C SER A 26 -9.26 19.19 10.61
N ASP A 27 -10.09 19.75 9.72
CA ASP A 27 -11.55 19.81 9.89
C ASP A 27 -12.27 18.46 9.64
N TYR A 28 -11.51 17.41 9.31
CA TYR A 28 -12.04 16.07 9.04
C TYR A 28 -11.79 15.13 10.22
N PRO A 29 -12.69 14.14 10.46
CA PRO A 29 -12.49 13.15 11.49
C PRO A 29 -11.20 12.34 11.33
N VAL A 30 -10.58 12.01 12.46
CA VAL A 30 -9.38 11.17 12.52
C VAL A 30 -9.65 9.79 11.92
N GLY A 31 -8.66 9.24 11.23
CA GLY A 31 -8.78 8.01 10.45
C GLY A 31 -9.19 8.26 9.00
N ALA A 32 -9.74 9.44 8.69
CA ALA A 32 -10.10 9.88 7.33
C ALA A 32 -11.12 8.98 6.63
N SER A 33 -12.14 8.51 7.34
CA SER A 33 -13.24 7.66 6.81
C SER A 33 -12.81 6.36 6.13
N ILE A 34 -11.58 5.89 6.39
CA ILE A 34 -11.05 4.65 5.83
C ILE A 34 -10.01 4.04 6.77
N VAL A 35 -10.11 2.73 6.99
CA VAL A 35 -9.07 1.95 7.67
C VAL A 35 -8.25 1.26 6.59
N THR A 36 -6.94 1.43 6.62
CA THR A 36 -6.02 0.74 5.72
C THR A 36 -4.97 0.02 6.55
N GLY A 37 -4.50 -1.13 6.08
CA GLY A 37 -3.49 -1.90 6.80
C GLY A 37 -3.03 -3.13 6.04
N ILE A 38 -2.03 -3.81 6.60
CA ILE A 38 -1.54 -5.08 6.09
C ILE A 38 -1.92 -6.16 7.10
N GLY A 39 -2.50 -7.25 6.63
CA GLY A 39 -2.80 -8.41 7.46
C GLY A 39 -2.81 -9.70 6.65
N VAL A 40 -2.93 -10.83 7.32
CA VAL A 40 -2.84 -12.15 6.71
C VAL A 40 -4.24 -12.69 6.42
N ILE A 41 -4.49 -13.10 5.17
CA ILE A 41 -5.74 -13.71 4.73
C ILE A 41 -5.39 -15.02 4.03
N SER A 42 -5.82 -16.16 4.60
CA SER A 42 -5.52 -17.50 4.07
C SER A 42 -4.02 -17.72 3.79
N GLY A 43 -3.17 -17.30 4.72
CA GLY A 43 -1.71 -17.40 4.63
C GLY A 43 -1.03 -16.35 3.75
N VAL A 44 -1.79 -15.41 3.16
CA VAL A 44 -1.26 -14.39 2.25
C VAL A 44 -1.30 -13.02 2.91
N GLU A 45 -0.18 -12.30 2.90
CA GLU A 45 -0.13 -10.89 3.31
C GLU A 45 -0.85 -10.03 2.27
N CYS A 46 -1.98 -9.45 2.67
CA CYS A 46 -2.79 -8.60 1.82
C CYS A 46 -2.80 -7.17 2.36
N LEU A 47 -2.84 -6.21 1.45
CA LEU A 47 -3.19 -4.84 1.81
C LEU A 47 -4.72 -4.73 1.82
N ILE A 48 -5.27 -4.30 2.94
CA ILE A 48 -6.71 -4.15 3.15
C ILE A 48 -7.03 -2.66 3.14
N SER A 49 -8.08 -2.28 2.42
CA SER A 49 -8.61 -0.92 2.35
C SER A 49 -10.11 -0.96 2.63
N ALA A 50 -10.56 -0.28 3.68
CA ALA A 50 -11.87 -0.53 4.24
C ALA A 50 -12.57 0.78 4.61
N ASN A 51 -13.62 1.16 3.88
CA ASN A 51 -14.37 2.38 4.17
C ASN A 51 -15.05 2.35 5.54
N ASP A 52 -15.14 3.49 6.20
CA ASP A 52 -15.93 3.62 7.43
C ASP A 52 -17.24 4.37 7.15
N PRO A 53 -18.37 3.66 6.97
CA PRO A 53 -19.66 4.29 6.69
C PRO A 53 -20.18 5.15 7.86
N THR A 54 -19.69 4.93 9.09
CA THR A 54 -20.12 5.72 10.26
C THR A 54 -19.60 7.16 10.20
N VAL A 55 -18.55 7.41 9.41
CA VAL A 55 -17.96 8.75 9.23
C VAL A 55 -18.49 9.38 7.96
N ARG A 56 -19.56 10.19 8.10
CA ARG A 56 -20.26 10.87 6.98
C ARG A 56 -20.67 9.91 5.85
N GLY A 57 -21.19 8.73 6.18
CA GLY A 57 -21.61 7.74 5.18
C GLY A 57 -20.44 7.15 4.37
N GLY A 58 -19.21 7.24 4.89
CA GLY A 58 -18.01 6.79 4.18
C GLY A 58 -17.61 7.69 3.02
N ALA A 59 -18.08 8.95 2.99
CA ALA A 59 -17.73 9.91 1.96
C ALA A 59 -16.22 10.16 1.93
N SER A 60 -15.64 10.03 0.74
CA SER A 60 -14.21 10.25 0.51
C SER A 60 -13.90 11.74 0.56
N ASN A 61 -13.08 12.13 1.53
CA ASN A 61 -12.54 13.48 1.67
C ASN A 61 -11.07 13.53 1.16
N PRO A 62 -10.41 14.72 1.13
CA PRO A 62 -9.04 14.82 0.64
C PRO A 62 -8.03 13.95 1.39
N TRP A 63 -8.25 13.68 2.69
CA TRP A 63 -7.40 12.79 3.48
C TRP A 63 -7.71 11.32 3.21
N THR A 64 -8.97 10.96 2.99
CA THR A 64 -9.38 9.60 2.56
C THR A 64 -8.63 9.22 1.29
N LEU A 65 -8.65 10.11 0.29
CA LEU A 65 -7.99 9.89 -0.98
C LEU A 65 -6.48 9.73 -0.82
N LYS A 66 -5.80 10.63 -0.09
CA LYS A 66 -4.36 10.51 0.17
C LYS A 66 -4.01 9.21 0.88
N LYS A 67 -4.81 8.81 1.88
CA LYS A 67 -4.61 7.56 2.64
C LYS A 67 -4.79 6.33 1.74
N ALA A 68 -5.82 6.31 0.88
CA ALA A 68 -6.05 5.24 -0.08
C ALA A 68 -4.92 5.13 -1.12
N LEU A 69 -4.50 6.26 -1.71
CA LEU A 69 -3.39 6.30 -2.67
C LEU A 69 -2.07 5.82 -2.06
N ARG A 70 -1.78 6.21 -0.80
CA ARG A 70 -0.62 5.70 -0.08
C ARG A 70 -0.70 4.19 0.14
N ALA A 71 -1.88 3.66 0.42
CA ALA A 71 -2.10 2.24 0.60
C ALA A 71 -1.85 1.47 -0.72
N HIS A 72 -2.33 1.98 -1.86
CA HIS A 72 -2.03 1.40 -3.18
C HIS A 72 -0.54 1.44 -3.53
N GLU A 73 0.16 2.53 -3.21
CA GLU A 73 1.61 2.63 -3.38
C GLU A 73 2.35 1.54 -2.60
N ILE A 74 1.96 1.31 -1.34
CA ILE A 74 2.52 0.25 -0.49
C ILE A 74 2.22 -1.12 -1.08
N ALA A 75 0.98 -1.38 -1.51
CA ALA A 75 0.61 -2.65 -2.13
C ALA A 75 1.43 -2.93 -3.38
N ARG A 76 1.61 -1.93 -4.24
CA ARG A 76 2.38 -2.08 -5.48
C ARG A 76 3.87 -2.31 -5.18
N ALA A 77 4.45 -1.51 -4.29
CA ALA A 77 5.87 -1.59 -3.95
C ALA A 77 6.26 -2.92 -3.30
N ASN A 78 5.35 -3.54 -2.54
CA ASN A 78 5.58 -4.78 -1.82
C ASN A 78 4.89 -6.00 -2.45
N ARG A 79 4.24 -5.83 -3.62
CA ARG A 79 3.43 -6.87 -4.29
C ARG A 79 2.43 -7.54 -3.34
N LEU A 80 1.59 -6.74 -2.68
CA LEU A 80 0.54 -7.23 -1.80
C LEU A 80 -0.79 -7.25 -2.56
N PRO A 81 -1.51 -8.39 -2.63
CA PRO A 81 -2.89 -8.40 -3.11
C PRO A 81 -3.73 -7.38 -2.35
N LEU A 82 -4.58 -6.65 -3.08
CA LEU A 82 -5.40 -5.57 -2.54
C LEU A 82 -6.82 -6.08 -2.29
N VAL A 83 -7.28 -6.04 -1.04
CA VAL A 83 -8.66 -6.35 -0.67
C VAL A 83 -9.38 -5.07 -0.24
N SER A 84 -10.35 -4.63 -1.03
CA SER A 84 -11.16 -3.45 -0.79
C SER A 84 -12.51 -3.83 -0.19
N LEU A 85 -12.77 -3.45 1.06
CA LEU A 85 -14.08 -3.56 1.71
C LEU A 85 -14.84 -2.26 1.47
N VAL A 86 -15.69 -2.29 0.44
CA VAL A 86 -16.31 -1.10 -0.16
C VAL A 86 -17.64 -0.79 0.50
N GLU A 87 -17.73 0.40 1.10
CA GLU A 87 -18.98 0.97 1.59
C GLU A 87 -18.84 2.49 1.69
N SER A 88 -19.08 3.18 0.58
CA SER A 88 -18.86 4.63 0.46
C SER A 88 -20.01 5.33 -0.24
N GLY A 89 -20.52 6.38 0.39
CA GLY A 89 -21.51 7.30 -0.20
C GLY A 89 -21.00 8.16 -1.34
N GLY A 90 -19.73 8.03 -1.76
CA GLY A 90 -19.13 8.81 -2.85
C GLY A 90 -18.12 9.84 -2.36
N ALA A 91 -18.00 10.98 -3.05
CA ALA A 91 -17.07 12.04 -2.71
C ALA A 91 -17.73 13.10 -1.80
N ASP A 92 -16.94 13.70 -0.92
CA ASP A 92 -17.35 14.89 -0.17
C ASP A 92 -17.49 16.10 -1.12
N LEU A 93 -18.73 16.39 -1.54
CA LEU A 93 -19.02 17.40 -2.57
C LEU A 93 -18.47 18.80 -2.26
N PRO A 94 -18.50 19.32 -1.02
CA PRO A 94 -17.91 20.62 -0.71
C PRO A 94 -16.40 20.70 -1.03
N SER A 95 -15.67 19.59 -0.88
CA SER A 95 -14.24 19.50 -1.14
C SER A 95 -13.90 18.84 -2.50
N GLN A 96 -14.88 18.70 -3.39
CA GLN A 96 -14.75 17.96 -4.66
C GLN A 96 -13.55 18.38 -5.52
N LYS A 97 -13.15 19.66 -5.52
CA LYS A 97 -12.03 20.17 -6.32
C LYS A 97 -10.68 19.52 -5.93
N GLU A 98 -10.55 19.10 -4.67
CA GLU A 98 -9.36 18.46 -4.12
C GLU A 98 -9.40 16.93 -4.26
N ILE A 99 -10.57 16.37 -4.61
CA ILE A 99 -10.81 14.92 -4.67
C ILE A 99 -10.93 14.46 -6.12
N PHE A 100 -11.62 15.19 -6.98
CA PHE A 100 -12.05 14.70 -8.30
C PHE A 100 -10.88 14.44 -9.24
N ILE A 101 -10.04 15.45 -9.51
CA ILE A 101 -8.90 15.31 -10.41
C ILE A 101 -7.87 14.30 -9.84
N PRO A 102 -7.46 14.39 -8.56
CA PRO A 102 -6.53 13.42 -8.00
C PRO A 102 -7.14 12.01 -7.85
N GLY A 103 -8.47 11.90 -7.75
CA GLY A 103 -9.21 10.65 -7.58
C GLY A 103 -9.03 9.67 -8.74
N GLY A 104 -8.83 10.17 -9.96
CA GLY A 104 -8.50 9.34 -11.12
C GLY A 104 -7.22 8.50 -10.95
N ALA A 105 -6.33 8.90 -10.04
CA ALA A 105 -5.15 8.11 -9.70
C ALA A 105 -5.53 6.76 -9.06
N MET A 106 -6.63 6.66 -8.32
CA MET A 106 -7.06 5.37 -7.73
C MET A 106 -7.33 4.32 -8.81
N PHE A 107 -8.06 4.70 -9.87
CA PHE A 107 -8.41 3.81 -10.97
C PHE A 107 -7.19 3.39 -11.80
N ARG A 108 -6.29 4.35 -12.03
CA ARG A 108 -4.98 4.09 -12.65
C ARG A 108 -4.15 3.12 -11.82
N ASP A 109 -4.18 3.25 -10.50
CA ASP A 109 -3.38 2.41 -9.62
C ASP A 109 -3.97 0.99 -9.52
N LEU A 110 -5.30 0.84 -9.46
CA LEU A 110 -5.98 -0.47 -9.56
C LEU A 110 -5.61 -1.21 -10.85
N THR A 111 -5.73 -0.55 -12.01
CA THR A 111 -5.37 -1.17 -13.30
C THR A 111 -3.90 -1.53 -13.40
N ARG A 112 -3.00 -0.74 -12.79
CA ARG A 112 -1.57 -1.06 -12.74
C ARG A 112 -1.27 -2.24 -11.83
N LEU A 113 -1.96 -2.37 -10.69
CA LEU A 113 -1.84 -3.54 -9.82
C LEU A 113 -2.21 -4.81 -10.59
N SER A 114 -3.39 -4.82 -11.22
CA SER A 114 -3.84 -5.95 -12.05
C SER A 114 -2.84 -6.25 -13.19
N ALA A 115 -2.37 -5.23 -13.91
CA ALA A 115 -1.37 -5.40 -14.97
C ALA A 115 -0.01 -5.93 -14.48
N ASP A 116 0.41 -5.58 -13.25
CA ASP A 116 1.63 -6.09 -12.60
C ASP A 116 1.44 -7.50 -11.99
N GLY A 117 0.28 -8.11 -12.23
CA GLY A 117 -0.13 -9.42 -11.70
C GLY A 117 -0.34 -9.41 -10.19
N ILE A 118 -0.76 -8.29 -9.61
CA ILE A 118 -1.10 -8.13 -8.20
C ILE A 118 -2.63 -8.11 -8.09
N PRO A 119 -3.26 -9.19 -7.56
CA PRO A 119 -4.72 -9.32 -7.55
C PRO A 119 -5.42 -8.23 -6.76
N THR A 120 -6.56 -7.78 -7.29
CA THR A 120 -7.44 -6.77 -6.70
C THR A 120 -8.82 -7.39 -6.46
N ILE A 121 -9.28 -7.34 -5.22
CA ILE A 121 -10.52 -7.98 -4.78
C ILE A 121 -11.41 -6.91 -4.13
N ALA A 122 -12.63 -6.75 -4.62
CA ALA A 122 -13.62 -5.84 -4.05
C ALA A 122 -14.73 -6.65 -3.38
N VAL A 123 -14.99 -6.35 -2.10
CA VAL A 123 -16.13 -6.87 -1.35
C VAL A 123 -17.04 -5.69 -1.02
N VAL A 124 -18.20 -5.62 -1.67
CA VAL A 124 -19.12 -4.49 -1.54
C VAL A 124 -20.10 -4.80 -0.42
N PHE A 125 -20.12 -4.02 0.66
CA PHE A 125 -21.05 -4.20 1.79
C PHE A 125 -22.26 -3.26 1.77
N GLY A 126 -22.19 -2.22 0.95
CA GLY A 126 -23.27 -1.24 0.83
C GLY A 126 -23.12 -0.40 -0.44
N ASN A 127 -23.28 0.91 -0.31
CA ASN A 127 -23.21 1.82 -1.43
C ASN A 127 -21.80 1.91 -2.04
N SER A 128 -21.76 1.96 -3.36
CA SER A 128 -20.59 2.23 -4.17
C SER A 128 -21.02 3.04 -5.40
N THR A 129 -21.08 4.36 -5.23
CA THR A 129 -21.71 5.27 -6.18
C THR A 129 -20.68 6.08 -6.98
N ALA A 130 -20.97 6.32 -8.25
CA ALA A 130 -20.20 7.19 -9.15
C ALA A 130 -18.72 6.80 -9.20
N GLY A 131 -17.82 7.63 -8.64
CA GLY A 131 -16.40 7.31 -8.55
C GLY A 131 -16.10 6.03 -7.76
N GLY A 132 -16.91 5.73 -6.74
CA GLY A 132 -16.78 4.49 -5.95
C GLY A 132 -17.06 3.23 -6.78
N ALA A 133 -17.99 3.31 -7.74
CA ALA A 133 -18.41 2.17 -8.57
C ALA A 133 -17.26 1.59 -9.43
N TYR A 134 -16.24 2.40 -9.73
CA TYR A 134 -15.05 1.93 -10.43
C TYR A 134 -14.14 1.05 -9.58
N ILE A 135 -14.25 1.06 -8.24
CA ILE A 135 -13.47 0.14 -7.40
C ILE A 135 -13.87 -1.32 -7.70
N PRO A 136 -15.14 -1.74 -7.55
CA PRO A 136 -15.55 -3.07 -8.02
C PRO A 136 -15.46 -3.19 -9.55
N GLY A 137 -15.84 -2.16 -10.32
CA GLY A 137 -15.81 -2.21 -11.79
C GLY A 137 -14.44 -2.42 -12.43
N MET A 138 -13.35 -2.27 -11.67
CA MET A 138 -11.98 -2.43 -12.15
C MET A 138 -11.17 -3.42 -11.28
N SER A 139 -11.82 -4.14 -10.38
CA SER A 139 -11.19 -5.19 -9.57
C SER A 139 -11.24 -6.54 -10.31
N ASP A 140 -10.26 -7.40 -10.07
CA ASP A 140 -10.18 -8.73 -10.71
C ASP A 140 -11.25 -9.70 -10.16
N HIS A 141 -11.68 -9.48 -8.92
CA HIS A 141 -12.74 -10.26 -8.27
C HIS A 141 -13.71 -9.35 -7.52
N VAL A 142 -15.01 -9.51 -7.75
CA VAL A 142 -16.07 -8.70 -7.15
C VAL A 142 -17.07 -9.58 -6.40
N ILE A 143 -17.20 -9.33 -5.11
CA ILE A 143 -18.16 -10.01 -4.22
C ILE A 143 -19.21 -8.99 -3.80
N MET A 144 -20.48 -9.29 -4.04
CA MET A 144 -21.61 -8.45 -3.65
C MET A 144 -22.57 -9.21 -2.72
N VAL A 145 -22.99 -8.55 -1.66
CA VAL A 145 -23.92 -9.02 -0.63
C VAL A 145 -25.37 -8.71 -1.02
N LYS A 146 -26.19 -9.76 -1.00
CA LYS A 146 -27.62 -9.71 -1.27
C LYS A 146 -28.33 -8.62 -0.47
N GLU A 147 -29.20 -7.85 -1.12
CA GLU A 147 -30.09 -6.84 -0.51
C GLU A 147 -29.35 -5.78 0.34
N ARG A 148 -28.05 -5.60 0.06
CA ARG A 148 -27.13 -4.73 0.80
C ARG A 148 -26.28 -3.92 -0.16
N SER A 149 -25.56 -4.60 -1.04
CA SER A 149 -24.62 -3.98 -1.97
C SER A 149 -25.33 -3.28 -3.11
N LYS A 150 -24.91 -2.05 -3.37
CA LYS A 150 -25.49 -1.17 -4.38
C LYS A 150 -24.38 -0.51 -5.17
N VAL A 151 -24.25 -0.83 -6.44
CA VAL A 151 -23.21 -0.26 -7.32
C VAL A 151 -23.87 0.42 -8.51
N PHE A 152 -23.60 1.70 -8.72
CA PHE A 152 -24.09 2.42 -9.90
C PHE A 152 -23.28 3.68 -10.15
N LEU A 153 -23.16 4.07 -11.43
CA LEU A 153 -22.52 5.35 -11.80
C LEU A 153 -23.39 6.56 -11.42
N GLY A 154 -24.71 6.37 -11.43
CA GLY A 154 -25.69 7.34 -10.96
C GLY A 154 -26.81 6.61 -10.24
N GLY A 155 -27.11 7.02 -9.00
CA GLY A 155 -28.19 6.39 -8.22
C GLY A 155 -29.58 6.78 -8.71
N PRO A 156 -30.65 6.17 -8.15
CA PRO A 156 -32.01 6.40 -8.62
C PRO A 156 -32.45 7.87 -8.67
N PRO A 157 -32.08 8.75 -7.71
CA PRO A 157 -32.39 10.17 -7.83
C PRO A 157 -31.81 10.82 -9.08
N LEU A 158 -30.58 10.44 -9.49
CA LEU A 158 -29.93 11.00 -10.68
C LEU A 158 -30.57 10.45 -11.96
N VAL A 159 -30.91 9.16 -11.99
CA VAL A 159 -31.60 8.53 -13.12
C VAL A 159 -32.96 9.19 -13.36
N LYS A 160 -33.76 9.35 -12.30
CA LYS A 160 -35.06 10.03 -12.37
C LYS A 160 -34.94 11.46 -12.90
N MET A 161 -33.97 12.22 -12.38
CA MET A 161 -33.77 13.60 -12.82
C MET A 161 -33.28 13.72 -14.28
N ALA A 162 -32.45 12.78 -14.74
CA ALA A 162 -31.87 12.82 -16.08
C ALA A 162 -32.79 12.25 -17.16
N THR A 163 -33.59 11.24 -16.84
CA THR A 163 -34.35 10.44 -17.83
C THR A 163 -35.86 10.39 -17.57
N GLY A 164 -36.30 10.71 -16.35
CA GLY A 164 -37.68 10.52 -15.90
C GLY A 164 -38.01 9.08 -15.48
N GLU A 165 -37.09 8.13 -15.63
CA GLU A 165 -37.28 6.73 -15.20
C GLU A 165 -37.31 6.63 -13.67
N GLU A 166 -38.30 5.91 -13.14
CA GLU A 166 -38.36 5.54 -11.73
C GLU A 166 -37.82 4.13 -11.53
N SER A 167 -36.72 4.03 -10.80
CA SER A 167 -36.08 2.78 -10.39
C SER A 167 -35.81 2.78 -8.89
N ASP A 168 -35.63 1.60 -8.32
CA ASP A 168 -35.15 1.44 -6.94
C ASP A 168 -33.67 1.00 -6.93
N ASP A 169 -33.04 1.04 -5.75
CA ASP A 169 -31.63 0.71 -5.63
C ASP A 169 -31.29 -0.74 -6.06
N GLU A 170 -32.17 -1.70 -5.78
CA GLU A 170 -31.93 -3.12 -6.02
C GLU A 170 -32.06 -3.47 -7.50
N SER A 171 -33.10 -2.96 -8.15
CA SER A 171 -33.33 -3.11 -9.59
C SER A 171 -32.29 -2.37 -10.43
N LEU A 172 -31.81 -1.20 -9.96
CA LEU A 172 -30.82 -0.40 -10.67
C LEU A 172 -29.38 -0.88 -10.51
N GLY A 173 -29.00 -1.36 -9.32
CA GLY A 173 -27.60 -1.65 -8.98
C GLY A 173 -27.41 -2.65 -7.84
N GLY A 174 -28.42 -3.46 -7.52
CA GLY A 174 -28.35 -4.46 -6.47
C GLY A 174 -27.44 -5.64 -6.82
N ALA A 175 -27.04 -6.40 -5.80
CA ALA A 175 -26.18 -7.57 -5.96
C ALA A 175 -26.74 -8.63 -6.92
N GLU A 176 -28.06 -8.88 -6.90
CA GLU A 176 -28.66 -9.89 -7.78
C GLU A 176 -28.68 -9.44 -9.24
N MET A 177 -28.99 -8.17 -9.50
CA MET A 177 -28.92 -7.60 -10.84
C MET A 177 -27.49 -7.69 -11.39
N HIS A 178 -26.49 -7.34 -10.59
CA HIS A 178 -25.09 -7.42 -11.01
C HIS A 178 -24.57 -8.84 -11.22
N ALA A 179 -25.04 -9.80 -10.42
CA ALA A 179 -24.64 -11.20 -10.54
C ALA A 179 -25.32 -11.92 -11.72
N ARG A 180 -26.53 -11.52 -12.11
CA ARG A 180 -27.32 -12.22 -13.14
C ARG A 180 -27.36 -11.53 -14.49
N THR A 181 -27.29 -10.21 -14.52
CA THR A 181 -27.60 -9.42 -15.71
C THR A 181 -26.38 -8.69 -16.25
N SER A 182 -25.76 -7.80 -15.46
CA SER A 182 -24.64 -6.99 -15.97
C SER A 182 -23.28 -7.68 -15.92
N GLY A 183 -23.13 -8.68 -15.04
CA GLY A 183 -21.87 -9.43 -14.88
C GLY A 183 -20.80 -8.69 -14.07
N LEU A 184 -21.15 -7.61 -13.36
CA LEU A 184 -20.22 -6.90 -12.48
C LEU A 184 -19.85 -7.74 -11.25
N ALA A 185 -20.79 -8.51 -10.70
CA ALA A 185 -20.54 -9.35 -9.54
C ALA A 185 -20.12 -10.74 -9.98
N ASP A 186 -18.90 -11.14 -9.65
CA ASP A 186 -18.42 -12.52 -9.88
C ASP A 186 -19.00 -13.48 -8.84
N TYR A 187 -19.25 -12.98 -7.64
CA TYR A 187 -19.76 -13.76 -6.53
C TYR A 187 -20.92 -13.07 -5.81
N PHE A 188 -21.96 -13.86 -5.57
CA PHE A 188 -23.17 -13.45 -4.85
C PHE A 188 -23.13 -14.04 -3.44
N ALA A 189 -23.05 -13.16 -2.44
CA ALA A 189 -23.02 -13.52 -1.02
C ALA A 189 -24.39 -13.32 -0.38
N THR A 190 -24.79 -14.25 0.50
CA THR A 190 -26.10 -14.18 1.16
C THR A 190 -26.15 -13.18 2.31
N ASP A 191 -25.01 -12.94 2.97
CA ASP A 191 -24.83 -12.01 4.07
C ASP A 191 -23.36 -11.57 4.19
N GLU A 192 -23.04 -10.69 5.16
CA GLU A 192 -21.67 -10.18 5.34
C GLU A 192 -20.65 -11.28 5.71
N PRO A 193 -20.92 -12.20 6.66
CA PRO A 193 -20.02 -13.31 6.94
C PRO A 193 -19.75 -14.20 5.72
N ASP A 194 -20.77 -14.49 4.91
CA ASP A 194 -20.60 -15.25 3.68
C ASP A 194 -19.71 -14.50 2.68
N ALA A 195 -19.85 -13.18 2.55
CA ALA A 195 -19.00 -12.35 1.70
C ALA A 195 -17.52 -12.44 2.10
N LEU A 196 -17.24 -12.33 3.40
CA LEU A 196 -15.88 -12.44 3.94
C LEU A 196 -15.32 -13.85 3.75
N ARG A 197 -16.12 -14.89 3.98
CA ARG A 197 -15.75 -16.28 3.70
C ARG A 197 -15.40 -16.49 2.22
N GLN A 198 -16.17 -15.89 1.31
CA GLN A 198 -15.90 -15.93 -0.12
C GLN A 198 -14.61 -15.17 -0.48
N ALA A 199 -14.37 -14.01 0.13
CA ALA A 199 -13.13 -13.23 -0.06
C ALA A 199 -11.89 -14.03 0.37
N ARG A 200 -11.94 -14.68 1.53
CA ARG A 200 -10.89 -15.60 2.00
C ARG A 200 -10.65 -16.73 1.00
N ARG A 201 -11.74 -17.32 0.46
CA ARG A 201 -11.65 -18.38 -0.56
C ARG A 201 -11.01 -17.90 -1.87
N VAL A 202 -11.26 -16.66 -2.29
CA VAL A 202 -10.61 -16.06 -3.46
C VAL A 202 -9.11 -15.95 -3.21
N VAL A 203 -8.71 -15.37 -2.06
CA VAL A 203 -7.29 -15.22 -1.69
C VAL A 203 -6.56 -16.56 -1.66
N ALA A 204 -7.18 -17.59 -1.06
CA ALA A 204 -6.63 -18.94 -1.00
C ALA A 204 -6.37 -19.59 -2.38
N ARG A 205 -7.00 -19.09 -3.44
CA ARG A 205 -6.89 -19.62 -4.82
C ARG A 205 -6.00 -18.79 -5.74
N LEU A 206 -5.41 -17.71 -5.23
CA LEU A 206 -4.53 -16.85 -6.03
C LEU A 206 -3.22 -17.53 -6.45
N ASN A 207 -2.91 -18.72 -5.90
CA ASN A 207 -1.62 -19.39 -6.06
C ASN A 207 -0.46 -18.41 -5.74
N TRP A 208 -0.63 -17.65 -4.65
CA TRP A 208 0.26 -16.55 -4.31
C TRP A 208 1.47 -17.07 -3.54
N GLY A 209 2.66 -16.75 -4.02
CA GLY A 209 3.93 -17.04 -3.35
C GLY A 209 4.71 -15.75 -3.09
N LYS A 210 5.32 -15.65 -1.91
CA LYS A 210 6.26 -14.55 -1.63
C LYS A 210 7.45 -14.64 -2.58
N ALA A 211 7.91 -13.49 -3.08
CA ALA A 211 9.08 -13.42 -3.94
C ALA A 211 10.38 -13.74 -3.20
N HIS A 212 10.37 -13.65 -1.87
CA HIS A 212 11.52 -13.84 -0.99
C HIS A 212 11.28 -15.01 -0.04
N PRO A 213 12.35 -15.72 0.35
CA PRO A 213 12.24 -16.80 1.33
C PRO A 213 11.85 -16.25 2.70
N ASP A 214 11.34 -17.14 3.53
CA ASP A 214 11.12 -16.88 4.95
C ASP A 214 12.44 -16.55 5.66
N PRO A 215 12.39 -15.76 6.74
CA PRO A 215 13.59 -15.34 7.47
C PRO A 215 14.28 -16.52 8.13
N GLY A 216 15.56 -16.32 8.47
CA GLY A 216 16.30 -17.26 9.32
C GLY A 216 15.79 -17.26 10.77
N PRO A 217 16.38 -18.09 11.65
CA PRO A 217 16.11 -18.01 13.07
C PRO A 217 16.47 -16.63 13.63
N ALA A 218 15.66 -16.12 14.55
CA ALA A 218 15.85 -14.83 15.19
C ALA A 218 16.09 -15.02 16.69
N GLU A 219 17.13 -14.37 17.21
CA GLU A 219 17.35 -14.26 18.66
C GLU A 219 16.79 -12.92 19.15
N PRO A 220 16.06 -12.88 20.29
CA PRO A 220 15.57 -11.62 20.82
C PRO A 220 16.75 -10.67 21.16
N PRO A 221 16.55 -9.34 21.12
CA PRO A 221 17.53 -8.39 21.62
C PRO A 221 17.93 -8.70 23.07
N LYS A 222 19.20 -8.44 23.44
CA LYS A 222 19.73 -8.67 24.79
C LYS A 222 19.24 -7.66 25.83
N TYR A 223 18.62 -6.57 25.39
CA TYR A 223 18.15 -5.46 26.22
C TYR A 223 16.65 -5.29 26.07
N ASP A 224 15.98 -4.81 27.12
CA ASP A 224 14.54 -4.60 27.12
C ASP A 224 14.16 -3.44 26.15
N ALA A 225 13.10 -3.64 25.37
CA ALA A 225 12.58 -2.63 24.47
C ALA A 225 12.03 -1.41 25.24
N GLU A 226 11.54 -1.59 26.47
CA GLU A 226 11.02 -0.49 27.31
C GLU A 226 12.12 0.52 27.68
N GLU A 227 13.39 0.11 27.68
CA GLU A 227 14.52 1.01 27.91
C GLU A 227 14.67 2.07 26.81
N LEU A 228 14.08 1.87 25.62
CA LEU A 228 14.08 2.86 24.53
C LEU A 228 13.52 4.21 24.97
N LEU A 229 12.55 4.21 25.89
CA LEU A 229 11.93 5.43 26.43
C LEU A 229 12.92 6.31 27.21
N GLY A 230 13.99 5.71 27.75
CA GLY A 230 15.03 6.40 28.51
C GLY A 230 16.24 6.87 27.70
N ILE A 231 16.37 6.44 26.45
CA ILE A 231 17.56 6.74 25.63
C ILE A 231 17.52 8.17 25.08
N VAL A 232 16.34 8.62 24.62
CA VAL A 232 16.20 9.93 24.00
C VAL A 232 16.15 10.99 25.10
N PRO A 233 17.12 11.94 25.14
CA PRO A 233 17.10 13.00 26.15
C PRO A 233 15.86 13.90 26.00
N SER A 234 15.39 14.45 27.11
CA SER A 234 14.27 15.41 27.11
C SER A 234 14.60 16.71 26.37
N ASP A 235 15.87 17.14 26.40
CA ASP A 235 16.37 18.21 25.54
C ASP A 235 16.78 17.65 24.17
N LEU A 236 15.99 17.94 23.14
CA LEU A 236 16.19 17.49 21.75
C LEU A 236 17.49 17.99 21.11
N LYS A 237 18.20 18.94 21.74
CA LYS A 237 19.53 19.39 21.28
C LYS A 237 20.66 18.51 21.78
N VAL A 238 20.42 17.68 22.79
CA VAL A 238 21.42 16.77 23.34
C VAL A 238 21.48 15.53 22.45
N PRO A 239 22.62 15.26 21.79
CA PRO A 239 22.76 14.04 21.00
C PRO A 239 22.81 12.81 21.93
N PHE A 240 22.38 11.68 21.41
CA PHE A 240 22.53 10.37 22.05
C PHE A 240 23.18 9.39 21.07
N ASP A 241 23.70 8.28 21.57
CA ASP A 241 24.29 7.26 20.70
C ASP A 241 23.18 6.39 20.07
N PRO A 242 22.99 6.42 18.73
CA PRO A 242 21.98 5.60 18.08
C PRO A 242 22.26 4.10 18.23
N ARG A 243 23.49 3.68 18.58
CA ARG A 243 23.83 2.28 18.85
C ARG A 243 23.02 1.70 20.01
N GLU A 244 22.66 2.52 20.99
CA GLU A 244 21.78 2.11 22.10
C GLU A 244 20.37 1.75 21.61
N VAL A 245 19.86 2.46 20.59
CA VAL A 245 18.59 2.13 19.96
C VAL A 245 18.73 0.87 19.11
N ILE A 246 19.80 0.77 18.31
CA ILE A 246 20.06 -0.40 17.46
C ILE A 246 20.12 -1.67 18.31
N ALA A 247 20.84 -1.66 19.43
CA ALA A 247 20.99 -2.80 20.33
C ALA A 247 19.67 -3.33 20.91
N ARG A 248 18.61 -2.51 21.00
CA ARG A 248 17.28 -2.92 21.50
C ARG A 248 16.30 -3.33 20.40
N ILE A 249 16.71 -3.21 19.13
CA ILE A 249 15.87 -3.51 17.97
C ILE A 249 16.38 -4.76 17.25
N VAL A 250 17.69 -4.87 17.03
CA VAL A 250 18.27 -5.93 16.20
C VAL A 250 18.43 -7.24 16.95
N ASP A 251 18.38 -8.35 16.22
CA ASP A 251 18.46 -9.70 16.76
C ASP A 251 19.76 -9.91 17.54
N GLY A 252 19.66 -10.50 18.75
CA GLY A 252 20.80 -10.75 19.63
C GLY A 252 21.59 -9.49 20.04
N SER A 253 21.05 -8.29 19.79
CA SER A 253 21.79 -7.02 19.86
C SER A 253 23.10 -7.05 19.05
N ASP A 254 23.14 -7.84 17.98
CA ASP A 254 24.31 -8.03 17.14
C ASP A 254 24.34 -7.00 16.01
N PHE A 255 25.38 -6.16 16.03
CA PHE A 255 25.57 -5.09 15.06
C PHE A 255 27.03 -5.03 14.61
N ASP A 256 27.26 -5.48 13.38
CA ASP A 256 28.58 -5.39 12.75
C ASP A 256 28.78 -3.99 12.16
N GLU A 257 29.39 -3.12 12.96
CA GLU A 257 29.57 -1.73 12.58
C GLU A 257 30.64 -1.55 11.48
N PHE A 258 30.23 -0.94 10.37
CA PHE A 258 31.11 -0.54 9.29
C PHE A 258 31.73 0.83 9.57
N LYS A 259 33.08 0.89 9.57
CA LYS A 259 33.88 2.12 9.78
C LYS A 259 33.59 2.84 11.12
N PRO A 260 33.67 2.16 12.27
CA PRO A 260 33.35 2.77 13.58
C PRO A 260 34.21 3.99 13.92
N LEU A 261 35.41 4.10 13.33
CA LEU A 261 36.35 5.20 13.58
C LEU A 261 36.30 6.33 12.52
N TYR A 262 35.48 6.22 11.47
CA TYR A 262 35.44 7.20 10.38
C TYR A 262 34.03 7.70 10.11
N GLY A 263 33.84 9.03 10.09
CA GLY A 263 32.52 9.62 9.80
C GLY A 263 31.49 9.36 10.90
N ARG A 264 31.92 9.44 12.17
CA ARG A 264 31.16 9.09 13.39
C ARG A 264 29.82 9.83 13.59
N SER A 265 29.50 10.80 12.74
CA SER A 265 28.17 11.43 12.66
C SER A 265 27.07 10.49 12.14
N LEU A 266 27.43 9.38 11.49
CA LEU A 266 26.51 8.37 10.97
C LEU A 266 27.03 6.98 11.34
N ALA A 267 26.30 6.27 12.19
CA ALA A 267 26.55 4.85 12.44
C ALA A 267 26.00 4.03 11.27
N THR A 268 26.81 3.12 10.75
CA THR A 268 26.43 2.26 9.63
C THR A 268 26.90 0.84 9.88
N GLY A 269 26.15 -0.17 9.49
CA GLY A 269 26.56 -1.56 9.69
C GLY A 269 25.52 -2.55 9.25
N TRP A 270 25.79 -3.81 9.54
CA TRP A 270 24.92 -4.95 9.24
C TRP A 270 24.31 -5.49 10.52
N ALA A 271 23.08 -5.96 10.42
CA ALA A 271 22.37 -6.65 11.49
C ALA A 271 21.34 -7.62 10.91
N ALA A 272 20.67 -8.37 11.77
CA ALA A 272 19.44 -9.06 11.45
C ALA A 272 18.27 -8.48 12.26
N LEU A 273 17.07 -8.50 11.70
CA LEU A 273 15.84 -8.10 12.37
C LEU A 273 14.75 -9.14 12.09
N HIS A 274 14.29 -9.84 13.11
CA HIS A 274 13.39 -10.99 12.97
C HIS A 274 13.90 -12.00 11.93
N GLY A 275 15.21 -12.24 11.89
CA GLY A 275 15.90 -13.16 10.98
C GLY A 275 16.12 -12.62 9.57
N TYR A 276 15.64 -11.41 9.25
CA TYR A 276 15.90 -10.75 7.97
C TYR A 276 17.22 -9.98 8.03
N PRO A 277 18.18 -10.21 7.13
CA PRO A 277 19.40 -9.42 7.07
C PRO A 277 19.11 -7.98 6.62
N VAL A 278 19.60 -7.01 7.38
CA VAL A 278 19.36 -5.57 7.15
C VAL A 278 20.67 -4.78 7.15
N GLY A 279 20.71 -3.71 6.34
CA GLY A 279 21.73 -2.68 6.43
C GLY A 279 21.18 -1.49 7.20
N VAL A 280 21.86 -1.10 8.27
CA VAL A 280 21.41 0.00 9.15
C VAL A 280 22.21 1.26 8.86
N LEU A 281 21.52 2.39 8.76
CA LEU A 281 22.11 3.73 8.72
C LEU A 281 21.40 4.59 9.77
N ALA A 282 22.13 4.99 10.81
CA ALA A 282 21.57 5.74 11.93
C ALA A 282 22.37 7.01 12.22
N ASN A 283 21.68 8.15 12.24
CA ASN A 283 22.29 9.45 12.50
C ASN A 283 22.67 9.58 13.98
N ALA A 284 23.92 9.96 14.26
CA ALA A 284 24.44 10.08 15.62
C ALA A 284 24.61 11.53 16.09
N GLN A 285 24.79 12.50 15.18
CA GLN A 285 25.19 13.87 15.57
C GLN A 285 24.50 14.99 14.79
N GLY A 286 23.34 14.73 14.15
CA GLY A 286 22.51 15.79 13.54
C GLY A 286 23.03 16.38 12.23
N CYS A 287 24.35 16.58 12.10
CA CYS A 287 25.00 17.15 10.92
C CYS A 287 25.78 16.10 10.15
N CYS A 288 25.32 15.78 8.93
CA CYS A 288 26.07 14.95 8.00
C CYS A 288 27.23 15.78 7.41
N SER A 289 28.48 15.42 7.74
CA SER A 289 29.66 16.05 7.17
C SER A 289 30.15 15.33 5.91
N ALA A 290 30.99 15.97 5.10
CA ALA A 290 31.60 15.35 3.90
C ALA A 290 32.41 14.06 4.21
N ARG A 291 32.71 13.80 5.50
CA ARG A 291 33.39 12.60 5.99
C ARG A 291 32.43 11.47 6.41
N SER A 292 31.10 11.62 6.28
CA SER A 292 30.17 10.51 6.52
C SER A 292 30.50 9.32 5.61
N PRO A 293 30.35 8.06 6.08
CA PRO A 293 30.65 6.88 5.28
C PRO A 293 29.87 6.91 3.97
N ARG A 294 30.59 6.87 2.84
CA ARG A 294 29.96 6.73 1.52
C ARG A 294 29.48 5.29 1.35
N ARG A 295 28.25 5.13 0.84
CA ARG A 295 27.67 3.84 0.47
C ARG A 295 28.69 3.03 -0.35
N PRO A 296 29.01 1.77 0.00
CA PRO A 296 29.83 0.93 -0.86
C PRO A 296 29.13 0.77 -2.22
N ARG A 297 29.88 0.92 -3.32
CA ARG A 297 29.35 0.67 -4.66
C ARG A 297 29.11 -0.84 -4.79
N SER A 298 27.87 -1.26 -5.02
CA SER A 298 27.58 -2.63 -5.43
C SER A 298 28.24 -2.89 -6.77
N SER A 299 29.01 -3.97 -6.88
CA SER A 299 29.61 -4.43 -8.13
C SER A 299 28.55 -5.11 -9.01
N SER A 300 27.61 -4.32 -9.52
CA SER A 300 26.80 -4.65 -10.69
C SER A 300 26.13 -3.38 -11.19
N SER A 301 26.22 -3.17 -12.51
CA SER A 301 25.71 -2.05 -13.33
C SER A 301 26.60 -0.81 -13.48
N SER A 302 26.84 -0.50 -14.76
CA SER A 302 27.62 0.57 -15.36
C SER A 302 27.12 1.98 -14.98
N PRO A 303 27.96 3.01 -15.01
CA PRO A 303 27.61 4.33 -14.48
C PRO A 303 26.77 5.13 -15.50
N THR A 304 25.49 5.35 -15.21
CA THR A 304 24.70 6.38 -15.87
C THR A 304 24.39 7.52 -14.88
N SER A 305 25.09 8.63 -15.08
CA SER A 305 24.76 10.02 -14.74
C SER A 305 24.07 10.32 -13.39
N ALA A 306 24.88 10.73 -12.40
CA ALA A 306 24.43 11.66 -11.35
C ALA A 306 25.15 13.00 -11.58
N THR A 307 24.58 13.86 -12.42
CA THR A 307 25.02 15.24 -12.56
C THR A 307 24.28 16.10 -11.55
N SER A 308 25.02 16.57 -10.54
CA SER A 308 24.67 17.69 -9.68
C SER A 308 24.30 18.90 -10.54
N ARG A 309 23.09 19.44 -10.37
CA ARG A 309 22.71 20.74 -10.94
C ARG A 309 23.51 21.84 -10.25
N CYS A 310 24.59 22.29 -10.90
CA CYS A 310 25.18 23.60 -10.68
C CYS A 310 24.52 24.56 -11.67
N SER A 311 23.81 25.56 -11.15
CA SER A 311 23.10 26.58 -11.90
C SER A 311 24.08 27.63 -12.45
N SER A 312 24.57 27.41 -13.67
CA SER A 312 24.97 28.43 -14.66
C SER A 312 25.74 27.75 -15.78
N CYS A 313 25.11 27.57 -16.95
CA CYS A 313 25.73 27.55 -18.29
C CYS A 313 24.68 27.10 -19.30
N THR A 314 24.34 28.01 -20.21
CA THR A 314 23.33 27.86 -21.26
C THR A 314 24.00 27.29 -22.52
N THR A 315 23.60 26.11 -23.02
CA THR A 315 23.82 25.68 -24.41
C THR A 315 22.89 24.49 -24.75
N PRO A 316 22.34 24.37 -25.98
CA PRO A 316 21.21 23.48 -26.28
C PRO A 316 21.66 22.04 -26.63
N PRO A 317 20.74 21.05 -26.61
CA PRO A 317 21.10 19.64 -26.74
C PRO A 317 21.33 19.22 -28.20
N ALA A 318 22.36 18.41 -28.44
CA ALA A 318 22.60 17.72 -29.69
C ALA A 318 21.84 16.39 -29.75
N THR A 319 21.21 16.11 -30.88
CA THR A 319 20.53 14.87 -31.24
C THR A 319 21.53 13.75 -31.55
N TRP A 320 21.26 12.51 -31.12
CA TRP A 320 22.00 11.33 -31.60
C TRP A 320 21.09 10.16 -31.96
N SER A 321 21.39 9.60 -33.13
CA SER A 321 20.75 8.49 -33.85
C SER A 321 21.20 7.14 -33.30
N ALA A 322 20.31 6.15 -33.35
CA ALA A 322 20.56 4.77 -32.94
C ALA A 322 21.39 4.01 -33.98
N ALA A 323 22.48 3.38 -33.54
CA ALA A 323 23.24 2.41 -34.33
C ALA A 323 23.06 1.00 -33.74
N THR A 324 22.49 0.13 -34.57
CA THR A 324 22.30 -1.30 -34.38
C THR A 324 23.63 -2.04 -34.53
N THR A 325 23.95 -3.00 -33.66
CA THR A 325 25.02 -3.97 -33.92
C THR A 325 24.51 -5.39 -33.72
N SER A 326 24.43 -6.10 -34.84
CA SER A 326 24.23 -7.54 -34.99
C SER A 326 25.44 -8.33 -34.49
N ARG A 327 25.22 -9.43 -33.77
CA ARG A 327 26.23 -10.48 -33.57
C ARG A 327 25.93 -11.66 -34.50
N ALA A 328 26.82 -11.86 -35.46
CA ALA A 328 26.90 -13.06 -36.29
C ALA A 328 27.54 -14.21 -35.50
N GLY A 329 27.06 -15.43 -35.77
CA GLY A 329 27.58 -16.67 -35.20
C GLY A 329 28.89 -17.11 -35.83
N SER A 330 29.55 -18.07 -35.18
CA SER A 330 30.49 -18.97 -35.83
C SER A 330 30.37 -20.35 -35.18
N SER A 331 30.06 -21.32 -36.03
CA SER A 331 30.15 -22.76 -35.82
C SER A 331 31.54 -23.23 -36.25
N SER A 332 32.10 -24.21 -35.56
CA SER A 332 33.16 -25.06 -36.11
C SER A 332 33.03 -26.48 -35.56
N THR A 333 32.89 -27.43 -36.47
CA THR A 333 32.83 -28.88 -36.23
C THR A 333 34.13 -29.52 -36.73
N ALA A 334 34.58 -30.55 -35.99
CA ALA A 334 35.27 -31.77 -36.45
C ALA A 334 36.76 -31.69 -36.89
N PRO A 335 37.51 -32.80 -36.86
CA PRO A 335 37.13 -34.20 -36.58
C PRO A 335 37.47 -34.71 -35.18
#